data_AF-A0AAU6HYB0-F1
#
_entry.id   AF-A0AAU6HYB0-F1
#
_cell.length_a   1.000
_cell.length_b   1.000
_cell.length_c   1.000
_cell.angle_alpha   90.00
_cell.angle_beta   90.00
_cell.angle_gamma   90.00
#
_symmetry.space_group_name_H-M   'P 1'
#
loop_
_entity.id
_entity.type
_entity.pdbx_description
1 polymer ?
#
loop_
_entity_poly.entity_id
_entity_poly.type
_entity_poly.pdbx_seq_one_letter_code
_entity_poly.pdbx_strand_id
1 'polypeptide(L)'
;MAEPKGAVVNGRWWLTQGDTRIGELRQYAIDQPTFLCHFIPGPGWEGVRVLFESWAALHGPDPDGSRTAQAIKPIMDLGLTLVPEDEGQRMALFKECIVRIDGDTARVHC
;
A
#
# COMPACT_ATOMS: atom_id res chain seq x y z
N MET A 1 8.48 26.58 22.29
CA MET A 1 7.40 26.12 21.40
C MET A 1 8.01 26.09 20.00
N ALA A 2 8.39 24.91 19.54
CA ALA A 2 8.95 24.72 18.21
C ALA A 2 8.02 23.73 17.51
N GLU A 3 7.25 24.24 16.55
CA GLU A 3 6.54 23.41 15.60
C GLU A 3 7.60 22.66 14.78
N PRO A 4 7.63 21.32 14.75
CA PRO A 4 8.43 20.66 13.73
C PRO A 4 7.77 21.00 12.40
N LYS A 5 8.47 21.76 11.55
CA LYS A 5 8.17 21.96 10.12
C LYS A 5 7.68 20.62 9.57
N GLY A 6 6.37 20.49 9.37
CA GLY A 6 5.80 19.37 8.65
C GLY A 6 6.50 19.37 7.30
N ALA A 7 7.40 18.41 7.10
CA ALA A 7 7.85 18.09 5.76
C ALA A 7 6.58 17.92 4.95
N VAL A 8 6.46 18.66 3.85
CA VAL A 8 5.30 18.59 2.98
C VAL A 8 5.22 17.15 2.48
N VAL A 9 4.44 16.32 3.17
CA VAL A 9 4.20 14.92 2.86
C VAL A 9 3.15 14.89 1.75
N ASN A 10 3.56 15.28 0.55
CA ASN A 10 2.74 15.27 -0.66
C ASN A 10 3.10 14.07 -1.57
N GLY A 11 3.52 12.94 -1.00
CA GLY A 11 3.62 11.71 -1.76
C GLY A 11 2.22 11.23 -2.15
N ARG A 12 1.86 11.33 -3.43
CA ARG A 12 0.67 10.66 -3.96
C ARG A 12 1.11 9.52 -4.86
N TRP A 13 0.52 8.35 -4.64
CA TRP A 13 0.71 7.19 -5.48
C TRP A 13 -0.63 6.62 -5.92
N TRP A 14 -0.67 6.08 -7.13
CA TRP A 14 -1.77 5.28 -7.62
C TRP A 14 -1.41 3.82 -7.53
N LEU A 15 -2.25 3.05 -6.85
CA LEU A 15 -2.19 1.61 -6.89
C LEU A 15 -2.90 1.15 -8.16
N THR A 16 -2.15 0.50 -9.04
CA THR A 16 -2.61 0.09 -10.37
C THR A 16 -2.39 -1.40 -10.57
N GLN A 17 -3.27 -2.01 -11.37
CA GLN A 17 -3.14 -3.37 -11.88
C GLN A 17 -3.13 -3.28 -13.41
N GLY A 18 -1.93 -3.28 -14.01
CA GLY A 18 -1.79 -2.91 -15.42
C GLY A 18 -2.38 -1.52 -15.66
N ASP A 19 -3.37 -1.42 -16.53
CA ASP A 19 -4.08 -0.18 -16.84
C ASP A 19 -5.24 0.16 -15.88
N THR A 20 -5.59 -0.76 -14.97
CA THR A 20 -6.72 -0.56 -14.05
C THR A 20 -6.28 0.12 -12.77
N ARG A 21 -6.90 1.25 -12.42
CA ARG A 21 -6.67 1.93 -11.14
C ARG A 21 -7.42 1.23 -10.01
N ILE A 22 -6.68 0.63 -9.10
CA ILE A 22 -7.19 -0.01 -7.88
C ILE A 22 -7.54 1.04 -6.84
N GLY A 23 -6.68 2.04 -6.65
CA GLY A 23 -6.90 3.08 -5.65
C GLY A 23 -5.81 4.15 -5.65
N GLU A 24 -5.94 5.09 -4.74
CA GLU A 24 -4.99 6.18 -4.53
C GLU A 24 -4.49 6.18 -3.09
N LEU A 25 -3.20 6.44 -2.93
CA LEU A 25 -2.50 6.54 -1.67
C LEU A 25 -2.05 7.99 -1.52
N ARG A 26 -2.58 8.67 -0.52
CA ARG A 26 -2.18 10.03 -0.16
C ARG A 26 -1.37 10.00 1.12
N GLN A 27 -0.07 10.21 1.01
CA GLN A 27 0.77 10.34 2.17
C GLN A 27 0.25 11.44 3.11
N TYR A 28 0.24 11.16 4.40
CA TYR A 28 -0.07 12.16 5.43
C TYR A 28 0.97 12.19 6.55
N ALA A 29 1.80 11.15 6.68
CA ALA A 29 2.89 11.10 7.65
C ALA A 29 3.98 10.09 7.23
N ILE A 30 5.11 10.14 7.94
CA ILE A 30 6.22 9.19 7.81
C ILE A 30 6.53 8.65 9.19
N ASP A 31 6.38 7.34 9.36
CA ASP A 31 6.73 6.58 10.55
C ASP A 31 7.89 5.64 10.19
N GLN A 32 9.08 6.22 10.03
CA GLN A 32 10.22 5.57 9.38
C GLN A 32 10.47 4.14 9.91
N PRO A 33 10.63 3.14 9.02
CA PRO A 33 10.78 3.24 7.55
C PRO A 33 9.45 3.23 6.76
N THR A 34 8.32 3.48 7.40
CA THR A 34 6.98 3.36 6.81
C THR A 34 6.42 4.71 6.38
N PHE A 35 5.82 4.78 5.21
CA PHE A 35 4.99 5.92 4.81
C PHE A 35 3.53 5.65 5.18
N LEU A 36 2.94 6.56 5.94
CA LEU A 36 1.52 6.48 6.32
C LEU A 36 0.70 7.26 5.30
N CYS A 37 -0.25 6.57 4.68
CA CYS A 37 -1.07 7.08 3.59
C CYS A 37 -2.56 6.91 3.89
N HIS A 38 -3.38 7.82 3.42
CA HIS A 38 -4.82 7.58 3.26
C HIS A 38 -5.04 6.82 1.97
N PHE A 39 -5.80 5.74 2.06
CA PHE A 39 -6.21 4.95 0.92
C PHE A 39 -7.60 5.37 0.46
N ILE A 40 -7.70 5.76 -0.81
CA ILE A 40 -8.94 6.11 -1.47
C ILE A 40 -9.24 5.00 -2.49
N PRO A 41 -10.30 4.21 -2.30
CA PRO A 41 -10.63 3.12 -3.20
C PRO A 41 -10.98 3.66 -4.58
N GLY A 42 -10.42 3.02 -5.61
CA GLY A 42 -10.70 3.29 -7.02
C GLY A 42 -11.65 2.25 -7.63
N PRO A 43 -11.90 2.31 -8.94
CA PRO A 43 -12.82 1.41 -9.62
C PRO A 43 -12.40 -0.07 -9.54
N GLY A 44 -11.10 -0.36 -9.46
CA GLY A 44 -10.60 -1.73 -9.32
C GLY A 44 -10.54 -2.24 -7.88
N TRP A 45 -10.86 -1.42 -6.88
CA TRP A 45 -10.74 -1.81 -5.47
C TRP A 45 -11.63 -2.99 -5.10
N GLU A 46 -12.90 -2.97 -5.51
CA GLU A 46 -13.88 -3.99 -5.12
C GLU A 46 -13.43 -5.42 -5.49
N GLY A 47 -12.67 -5.60 -6.58
CA GLY A 47 -12.15 -6.90 -6.99
C GLY A 47 -11.00 -7.43 -6.12
N VAL A 48 -10.26 -6.55 -5.44
CA VAL A 48 -9.08 -6.91 -4.64
C VAL A 48 -9.26 -6.64 -3.14
N ARG A 49 -10.33 -5.92 -2.76
CA ARG A 49 -10.65 -5.52 -1.39
C ARG A 49 -10.55 -6.67 -0.41
N VAL A 50 -11.19 -7.80 -0.74
CA VAL A 50 -11.20 -9.00 0.12
C VAL A 50 -9.79 -9.56 0.36
N LEU A 51 -8.88 -9.48 -0.62
CA LEU A 51 -7.51 -9.96 -0.47
C LEU A 51 -6.71 -9.07 0.48
N PHE A 52 -6.83 -7.75 0.31
CA PHE A 52 -6.19 -6.79 1.20
C PHE A 52 -6.76 -6.84 2.62
N GLU A 53 -8.08 -6.90 2.78
CA GLU A 53 -8.74 -7.05 4.08
C GLU A 53 -8.32 -8.37 4.77
N SER A 54 -8.22 -9.48 4.02
CA SER A 54 -7.76 -10.76 4.56
C SER A 54 -6.32 -10.69 5.05
N TRP A 55 -5.44 -10.02 4.30
CA TRP A 55 -4.06 -9.81 4.72
C TRP A 55 -3.94 -8.82 5.89
N ALA A 56 -4.75 -7.76 5.92
CA ALA A 56 -4.81 -6.81 7.02
C ALA A 56 -5.29 -7.46 8.31
N ALA A 57 -6.29 -8.34 8.22
CA ALA A 57 -6.83 -9.12 9.33
C ALA A 57 -5.85 -10.17 9.89
N LEU A 58 -4.76 -10.49 9.18
CA LEU A 58 -3.70 -11.32 9.75
C LEU A 58 -3.02 -10.56 10.90
N HIS A 59 -3.33 -11.02 12.10
CA HIS A 59 -2.74 -10.55 13.34
C HIS A 59 -2.15 -11.74 14.12
N GLY A 60 -0.98 -11.52 14.71
CA GLY A 60 -0.25 -12.52 15.50
C GLY A 60 1.02 -13.04 14.84
N PRO A 61 1.86 -13.78 15.60
CA PRO A 61 3.10 -14.33 15.10
C PRO A 61 2.83 -15.37 14.02
N ASP A 62 3.52 -15.22 12.88
CA ASP A 62 3.54 -16.17 11.78
C ASP A 62 4.97 -16.75 11.69
N PRO A 63 5.33 -17.69 12.58
CA PRO A 63 6.72 -18.14 12.76
C PRO A 63 7.33 -18.72 11.49
N ASP A 64 6.52 -19.34 10.64
CA ASP A 64 6.94 -19.90 9.35
C ASP A 64 6.64 -18.98 8.16
N GLY A 65 6.09 -17.78 8.38
CA GLY A 65 5.69 -16.86 7.30
C GLY A 65 4.59 -17.39 6.37
N SER A 66 4.04 -18.57 6.66
CA SER A 66 3.20 -19.33 5.74
C SER A 66 1.80 -18.75 5.61
N ARG A 67 1.26 -18.13 6.65
CA ARG A 67 -0.06 -17.46 6.59
C ARG A 67 0.06 -16.16 5.81
N THR A 68 1.12 -15.41 6.08
CA THR A 68 1.44 -14.18 5.35
C THR A 68 1.65 -14.49 3.88
N ALA A 69 2.48 -15.49 3.56
CA ALA A 69 2.71 -15.95 2.19
C ALA A 69 1.41 -16.34 1.47
N GLN A 70 0.50 -17.07 2.12
CA GLN A 70 -0.78 -17.45 1.53
C GLN A 70 -1.71 -16.26 1.27
N ALA A 71 -1.71 -15.25 2.14
CA ALA A 71 -2.53 -14.05 1.96
C ALA A 71 -1.95 -13.08 0.93
N ILE A 72 -0.62 -12.95 0.86
CA ILE A 72 0.03 -12.04 -0.12
C ILE A 72 0.14 -12.67 -1.50
N LYS A 73 0.23 -14.00 -1.61
CA LYS A 73 0.37 -14.71 -2.90
C LYS A 73 -0.68 -14.32 -3.95
N PRO A 74 -1.99 -14.29 -3.64
CA PRO A 74 -2.98 -13.81 -4.60
C PRO A 74 -2.77 -12.33 -4.95
N ILE A 75 -2.33 -11.48 -4.00
CA ILE A 75 -2.04 -10.06 -4.27
C ILE A 75 -0.80 -9.89 -5.16
N MET A 76 0.22 -10.74 -4.97
CA MET A 76 1.41 -10.80 -5.81
C MET A 76 1.07 -11.25 -7.24
N ASP A 77 0.17 -12.21 -7.39
CA ASP A 77 -0.26 -12.75 -8.68
C ASP A 77 -0.99 -11.70 -9.53
N LEU A 78 -1.68 -10.76 -8.87
CA LEU A 78 -2.30 -9.61 -9.54
C LEU A 78 -1.27 -8.69 -10.21
N GLY A 79 0.01 -8.76 -9.83
CA GLY A 79 1.07 -7.94 -10.44
C GLY A 79 0.89 -6.45 -10.21
N LEU A 80 0.42 -6.07 -9.01
CA LEU A 80 0.13 -4.68 -8.68
C LEU A 80 1.38 -3.79 -8.74
N THR A 81 1.19 -2.56 -9.18
CA THR A 81 2.23 -1.54 -9.29
C THR A 81 1.81 -0.26 -8.61
N LEU A 82 2.74 0.31 -7.86
CA LEU A 82 2.63 1.61 -7.24
C LEU A 82 3.23 2.65 -8.18
N VAL A 83 2.40 3.55 -8.69
CA VAL A 83 2.82 4.59 -9.64
C VAL A 83 2.76 5.94 -8.93
N PRO A 84 3.88 6.62 -8.69
CA PRO A 84 3.85 7.97 -8.14
C PRO A 84 3.21 8.96 -9.11
N GLU A 85 2.54 9.98 -8.58
CA GLU A 85 1.99 11.09 -9.37
C GLU A 85 3.09 11.97 -9.99
N ASP A 86 4.21 12.15 -9.27
CA ASP A 86 5.24 13.14 -9.56
C ASP A 86 6.38 12.60 -10.45
N GLU A 87 6.05 12.00 -11.61
CA GLU A 87 7.00 11.42 -12.60
C GLU A 87 8.01 10.38 -12.05
N GLY A 88 7.81 9.91 -10.82
CA GLY A 88 8.70 8.94 -10.19
C GLY A 88 8.64 7.54 -10.81
N GLN A 89 9.59 6.69 -10.43
CA GLN A 89 9.65 5.32 -10.89
C GLN A 89 8.45 4.51 -10.37
N ARG A 90 7.80 3.76 -11.28
CA ARG A 90 6.80 2.75 -10.91
C ARG A 90 7.47 1.65 -10.08
N MET A 91 6.86 1.28 -8.97
CA MET A 91 7.39 0.27 -8.05
C MET A 91 6.48 -0.95 -8.05
N ALA A 92 7.01 -2.13 -8.33
CA ALA A 92 6.25 -3.37 -8.25
C ALA A 92 5.97 -3.74 -6.79
N LEU A 93 4.70 -4.00 -6.46
CA LEU A 93 4.33 -4.50 -5.14
C LEU A 93 4.98 -5.87 -4.89
N PHE A 94 5.38 -6.11 -3.63
CA PHE A 94 6.10 -7.28 -3.13
C PHE A 94 7.49 -7.53 -3.74
N LYS A 95 7.95 -6.69 -4.67
CA LYS A 95 9.33 -6.72 -5.20
C LYS A 95 10.13 -5.51 -4.75
N GLU A 96 9.55 -4.32 -4.92
CA GLU A 96 10.18 -3.03 -4.61
C GLU A 96 9.50 -2.34 -3.43
N CYS A 97 8.21 -2.60 -3.20
CA CYS A 97 7.47 -2.01 -2.08
C CYS A 97 6.38 -2.95 -1.57
N ILE A 98 5.95 -2.74 -0.33
CA ILE A 98 4.88 -3.48 0.32
C ILE A 98 3.84 -2.45 0.78
N VAL A 99 2.63 -2.54 0.22
CA VAL A 99 1.51 -1.64 0.56
C VAL A 99 0.48 -2.43 1.35
N ARG A 100 0.39 -2.21 2.66
CA ARG A 100 -0.68 -2.78 3.49
C ARG A 100 -1.82 -1.79 3.59
N ILE A 101 -3.03 -2.20 3.23
CA ILE A 101 -4.23 -1.34 3.28
C ILE A 101 -5.12 -1.85 4.42
N ASP A 102 -5.53 -0.95 5.30
CA ASP A 102 -6.42 -1.20 6.43
C ASP A 102 -7.54 -0.15 6.41
N GLY A 103 -8.69 -0.54 5.86
CA GLY A 103 -9.82 0.35 5.65
C GLY A 103 -9.48 1.54 4.75
N ASP A 104 -9.58 2.76 5.29
CA ASP A 104 -9.24 4.01 4.62
C ASP A 104 -7.78 4.44 4.80
N THR A 105 -6.95 3.62 5.46
CA THR A 105 -5.53 3.90 5.69
C THR A 105 -4.65 2.87 5.01
N ALA A 106 -3.41 3.25 4.73
CA ALA A 106 -2.42 2.37 4.15
C ALA A 106 -1.02 2.69 4.66
N ARG A 107 -0.21 1.64 4.73
CA ARG A 107 1.19 1.67 5.13
C ARG A 107 2.02 1.19 3.96
N VAL A 108 2.89 2.05 3.46
CA VAL A 108 3.82 1.72 2.38
C VAL A 108 5.21 1.56 2.97
N HIS A 109 5.80 0.40 2.75
CA HIS A 109 7.18 0.08 3.10
C HIS A 109 7.95 -0.13 1.79
N CYS A 110 8.95 0.70 1.53
CA CYS A 110 9.83 0.61 0.36
C CYS A 110 11.26 0.27 0.80
#